data_AF-A0A958EHL1-F1
#
_entry.id   AF-A0A958EHL1-F1
#
_cell.length_a   1.000
_cell.length_b   1.000
_cell.length_c   1.000
_cell.angle_alpha   90.00
_cell.angle_beta   90.00
_cell.angle_gamma   90.00
#
_symmetry.space_group_name_H-M   'P 1'
#
loop_
_entity.id
_entity.type
_entity.pdbx_description
1 polymer ?
#
loop_
_entity_poly.entity_id
_entity_poly.type
_entity_poly.pdbx_seq_one_letter_code
_entity_poly.pdbx_strand_id
1 'polypeptide(L)'
;MSQKMLSMLLKIPMVIFAVLLYFVIYIPAEIRLEEQAAKDLSRMRMEILSEAEKVYFDKNGKFTDNFNELLQTVSNDTTLSNKHLRVLLTQALDRKIEKFTLNAEEIKTLEVRNKAKRSNDVTYVEYEKRFDKETTDELKANIIVSDNIQNISKAATDIITVMEEVNDEYQSYDQILEKAKTVTDKVNEFSFGDSYKTFQIVAASYDSLALLRVNIEQYTLQAASSRSILLVNRIIEYVGEIEISAIESIWSDIGRDLKALELMLTDPSMKPQVKTNRYLRQLEITQKSIAVLKQLNLADQINELNKIKSQFEQLNSDFTSDYFIVTAENAVKGLEENEMLLVLMDQNTIKAPPVDDREFKMTVADRGYTYTIACPNEDTGSISRDVFFSLKYENFGNINGSQNSSKKSWKKD
;
A
#
# COMPACT_ATOMS: atom_id res chain seq x y z
N MET A 1 60.46 -34.34 -4.52
CA MET A 1 59.20 -33.63 -4.81
C MET A 1 59.07 -32.50 -3.80
N SER A 2 59.02 -31.23 -4.24
CA SER A 2 58.98 -30.07 -3.32
C SER A 2 57.70 -30.12 -2.47
N GLN A 3 57.79 -29.84 -1.16
CA GLN A 3 56.63 -29.72 -0.26
C GLN A 3 55.53 -28.80 -0.85
N LYS A 4 55.90 -27.82 -1.69
CA LYS A 4 54.95 -26.96 -2.40
C LYS A 4 54.11 -27.71 -3.44
N MET A 5 54.68 -28.68 -4.16
CA MET A 5 53.93 -29.52 -5.10
C MET A 5 52.92 -30.40 -4.37
N LEU A 6 53.32 -31.01 -3.24
CA LEU A 6 52.42 -31.86 -2.46
C LEU A 6 51.25 -31.05 -1.87
N SER A 7 51.53 -29.83 -1.41
CA SER A 7 50.49 -28.90 -0.93
C SER A 7 49.54 -28.44 -2.04
N MET A 8 50.03 -28.18 -3.25
CA MET A 8 49.15 -27.83 -4.38
C MET A 8 48.27 -29.02 -4.79
N LEU A 9 48.84 -30.23 -4.82
CA LEU A 9 48.12 -31.44 -5.23
C LEU A 9 46.94 -31.75 -4.30
N LEU A 10 47.02 -31.39 -3.02
CA LEU A 10 45.97 -31.63 -2.04
C LEU A 10 44.90 -30.51 -2.00
N LYS A 11 45.28 -29.27 -2.36
CA LYS A 11 44.36 -28.12 -2.37
C LYS A 11 43.36 -28.19 -3.52
N ILE A 12 43.77 -28.67 -4.69
CA ILE A 12 42.90 -28.78 -5.87
C ILE A 12 41.67 -29.67 -5.60
N PRO A 13 41.81 -30.92 -5.12
CA PRO A 13 40.65 -31.77 -4.84
C PRO A 13 39.78 -31.19 -3.71
N MET A 14 40.37 -30.52 -2.72
CA MET A 14 39.61 -29.89 -1.64
C MET A 14 38.69 -28.77 -2.16
N VAL A 15 39.17 -27.95 -3.09
CA VAL A 15 38.35 -26.92 -3.75
C VAL A 15 37.27 -27.56 -4.63
N ILE A 16 37.60 -28.62 -5.39
CA ILE A 16 36.63 -29.35 -6.21
C ILE A 16 35.53 -29.96 -5.33
N PHE A 17 35.87 -30.57 -4.19
CA PHE A 17 34.90 -31.10 -3.25
C PHE A 17 34.03 -30.01 -2.63
N ALA A 18 34.59 -28.84 -2.30
CA ALA A 18 33.81 -27.71 -1.79
C ALA A 18 32.80 -27.19 -2.84
N VAL A 19 33.21 -27.10 -4.11
CA VAL A 19 32.33 -26.70 -5.22
C VAL A 19 31.24 -27.75 -5.47
N LEU A 20 31.57 -29.04 -5.48
CA LEU A 20 30.58 -30.12 -5.60
C LEU A 20 29.60 -30.11 -4.43
N LEU A 21 30.08 -29.91 -3.20
CA LEU A 21 29.22 -29.82 -2.02
C LEU A 21 28.29 -28.60 -2.09
N TYR A 22 28.78 -27.47 -2.60
CA TYR A 22 27.94 -26.29 -2.89
C TYR A 22 26.82 -26.66 -3.87
N PHE A 23 27.12 -27.28 -5.01
CA PHE A 23 26.11 -27.67 -5.99
C PHE A 23 25.11 -28.71 -5.44
N VAL A 24 25.58 -29.70 -4.68
CA VAL A 24 24.73 -30.73 -4.06
C VAL A 24 23.75 -30.14 -3.03
N ILE A 25 24.12 -29.05 -2.36
CA ILE A 25 23.25 -28.40 -1.35
C ILE A 25 22.32 -27.37 -2.01
N TYR A 26 22.83 -26.51 -2.89
CA TYR A 26 22.06 -25.38 -3.41
C TYR A 26 21.09 -25.76 -4.54
N ILE A 27 21.46 -26.68 -5.45
CA ILE A 27 20.57 -27.05 -6.57
C ILE A 27 19.26 -27.67 -6.07
N PRO A 28 19.23 -28.63 -5.13
CA PRO A 28 17.97 -29.19 -4.62
C PRO A 28 17.11 -28.18 -3.86
N ALA A 29 17.71 -27.16 -3.24
CA ALA A 29 16.96 -26.10 -2.56
C ALA A 29 16.23 -25.20 -3.56
N GLU A 30 16.90 -24.81 -4.65
CA GLU A 30 16.31 -24.01 -5.72
C GLU A 30 15.22 -24.79 -6.47
N ILE A 31 15.47 -26.08 -6.77
CA ILE A 31 14.46 -26.97 -7.37
C ILE A 31 13.22 -27.10 -6.48
N ARG A 32 13.37 -27.25 -5.15
CA ARG A 32 12.21 -27.32 -4.22
C ARG A 32 11.42 -26.01 -4.19
N LEU A 33 12.08 -24.87 -4.32
CA LEU A 33 11.40 -23.57 -4.39
C LEU A 33 10.62 -23.44 -5.70
N GLU A 34 11.20 -23.85 -6.82
CA GLU A 34 10.50 -23.89 -8.12
C GLU A 34 9.32 -24.87 -8.10
N GLU A 35 9.49 -26.07 -7.54
CA GLU A 35 8.41 -27.05 -7.38
C GLU A 35 7.27 -26.54 -6.49
N GLN A 36 7.62 -25.88 -5.38
CA GLN A 36 6.63 -25.29 -4.49
C GLN A 36 5.88 -24.14 -5.18
N ALA A 37 6.59 -23.27 -5.91
CA ALA A 37 5.97 -22.20 -6.69
C ALA A 37 5.04 -22.75 -7.79
N ALA A 38 5.44 -23.82 -8.48
CA ALA A 38 4.61 -24.49 -9.48
C ALA A 38 3.35 -25.13 -8.86
N LYS A 39 3.49 -25.77 -7.68
CA LYS A 39 2.37 -26.32 -6.91
C LYS A 39 1.38 -25.23 -6.49
N ASP A 40 1.88 -24.13 -5.95
CA ASP A 40 1.04 -23.03 -5.48
C ASP A 40 0.35 -22.31 -6.65
N LEU A 41 1.04 -22.13 -7.78
CA LEU A 41 0.43 -21.63 -9.01
C LEU A 41 -0.67 -22.58 -9.52
N SER A 42 -0.42 -23.88 -9.55
CA SER A 42 -1.43 -24.85 -9.99
C SER A 42 -2.65 -24.85 -9.08
N ARG A 43 -2.46 -24.70 -7.76
CA ARG A 43 -3.56 -24.57 -6.79
C ARG A 43 -4.41 -23.33 -7.05
N MET A 44 -3.76 -22.18 -7.22
CA MET A 44 -4.44 -20.92 -7.55
C MET A 44 -5.29 -21.08 -8.81
N ARG A 45 -4.74 -21.68 -9.88
CA ARG A 45 -5.47 -21.94 -11.14
C ARG A 45 -6.73 -22.79 -10.96
N MET A 46 -6.63 -23.83 -10.14
CA MET A 46 -7.77 -24.71 -9.85
C MET A 46 -8.84 -23.98 -9.03
N GLU A 47 -8.45 -23.11 -8.12
CA GLU A 47 -9.39 -22.28 -7.37
C GLU A 47 -10.12 -21.29 -8.28
N ILE A 48 -9.42 -20.65 -9.23
CA ILE A 48 -10.03 -19.78 -10.25
C ILE A 48 -11.10 -20.55 -11.04
N LEU A 49 -10.76 -21.74 -11.55
CA LEU A 49 -11.71 -22.58 -12.29
C LEU A 49 -12.93 -22.97 -11.45
N SER A 50 -12.70 -23.33 -10.18
CA SER A 50 -13.78 -23.67 -9.26
C SER A 50 -14.74 -22.50 -9.00
N GLU A 51 -14.23 -21.27 -8.87
CA GLU A 51 -15.10 -20.10 -8.72
C GLU A 51 -15.83 -19.78 -10.03
N ALA A 52 -15.18 -19.92 -11.19
CA ALA A 52 -15.81 -19.71 -12.49
C ALA A 52 -16.96 -20.69 -12.74
N GLU A 53 -16.80 -21.96 -12.35
CA GLU A 53 -17.85 -22.98 -12.43
C GLU A 53 -19.05 -22.65 -11.56
N LYS A 54 -18.85 -22.08 -10.36
CA LYS A 54 -19.98 -21.64 -9.53
C LYS A 54 -20.76 -20.53 -10.22
N VAL A 55 -20.08 -19.53 -10.78
CA VAL A 55 -20.74 -18.44 -11.53
C VAL A 55 -21.48 -18.98 -12.75
N TYR A 56 -20.90 -19.93 -13.48
CA TYR A 56 -21.55 -20.58 -14.62
C TYR A 56 -22.78 -21.38 -14.19
N PHE A 57 -22.67 -22.15 -13.11
CA PHE A 57 -23.76 -22.93 -12.55
C PHE A 57 -24.92 -22.04 -12.09
N ASP A 58 -24.64 -20.95 -11.39
CA ASP A 58 -25.67 -20.02 -10.92
C ASP A 58 -26.47 -19.40 -12.07
N LYS A 59 -25.84 -19.19 -13.24
CA LYS A 59 -26.48 -18.65 -14.45
C LYS A 59 -27.21 -19.71 -15.28
N ASN A 60 -26.65 -20.92 -15.39
CA ASN A 60 -27.11 -21.93 -16.35
C ASN A 60 -27.78 -23.17 -15.71
N GLY A 61 -27.72 -23.30 -14.39
CA GLY A 61 -28.25 -24.44 -13.62
C GLY A 61 -27.51 -25.76 -13.81
N LYS A 62 -26.33 -25.74 -14.46
CA LYS A 62 -25.48 -26.90 -14.75
C LYS A 62 -24.02 -26.48 -14.85
N PHE A 63 -23.10 -27.41 -14.64
CA PHE A 63 -21.67 -27.22 -14.92
C PHE A 63 -21.36 -27.43 -16.41
N THR A 64 -20.20 -26.94 -16.87
CA THR A 64 -19.75 -27.13 -18.26
C THR A 64 -18.35 -27.71 -18.29
N ASP A 65 -18.02 -28.55 -19.27
CA ASP A 65 -16.64 -28.97 -19.54
C ASP A 65 -15.96 -28.06 -20.57
N ASN A 66 -16.70 -27.11 -21.15
CA ASN A 66 -16.22 -26.21 -22.19
C ASN A 66 -15.61 -24.94 -21.58
N PHE A 67 -14.28 -24.87 -21.60
CA PHE A 67 -13.52 -23.72 -21.11
C PHE A 67 -13.91 -22.39 -21.77
N ASN A 68 -14.21 -22.39 -23.08
CA ASN A 68 -14.57 -21.17 -23.79
C ASN A 68 -15.92 -20.63 -23.29
N GLU A 69 -16.85 -21.50 -22.90
CA GLU A 69 -18.13 -21.10 -22.33
C GLU A 69 -17.97 -20.50 -20.93
N LEU A 70 -17.11 -21.09 -20.08
CA LEU A 70 -16.74 -20.52 -18.79
C LEU A 70 -16.13 -19.13 -18.95
N LEU A 71 -15.11 -19.02 -19.80
CA LEU A 71 -14.39 -17.77 -20.04
C LEU A 71 -15.35 -16.71 -20.58
N GLN A 72 -16.22 -17.05 -21.53
CA GLN A 72 -17.25 -16.13 -22.03
C GLN A 72 -18.24 -15.74 -20.93
N THR A 73 -18.65 -16.66 -20.07
CA THR A 73 -19.62 -16.37 -18.99
C THR A 73 -19.06 -15.42 -17.94
N VAL A 74 -17.77 -15.56 -17.58
CA VAL A 74 -17.06 -14.66 -16.68
C VAL A 74 -16.78 -13.32 -17.37
N SER A 75 -16.31 -13.35 -18.62
CA SER A 75 -16.01 -12.13 -19.40
C SER A 75 -17.27 -11.29 -19.67
N ASN A 76 -18.42 -11.94 -19.87
CA ASN A 76 -19.70 -11.28 -20.06
C ASN A 76 -20.36 -10.85 -18.75
N ASP A 77 -19.73 -11.10 -17.60
CA ASP A 77 -20.22 -10.60 -16.31
C ASP A 77 -19.97 -9.10 -16.20
N THR A 78 -21.01 -8.33 -16.51
CA THR A 78 -20.98 -6.87 -16.42
C THR A 78 -20.84 -6.38 -14.99
N THR A 79 -21.30 -7.14 -14.00
CA THR A 79 -21.24 -6.76 -12.58
C THR A 79 -19.81 -6.86 -12.08
N LEU A 80 -19.16 -8.01 -12.33
CA LEU A 80 -17.76 -8.21 -11.97
C LEU A 80 -16.84 -7.23 -12.71
N SER A 81 -17.06 -7.05 -14.01
CA SER A 81 -16.30 -6.08 -14.83
C SER A 81 -16.43 -4.65 -14.30
N ASN A 82 -17.65 -4.22 -13.96
CA ASN A 82 -17.89 -2.89 -13.40
C ASN A 82 -17.25 -2.74 -12.01
N LYS A 83 -17.33 -3.77 -11.15
CA LYS A 83 -16.70 -3.76 -9.83
C LYS A 83 -15.17 -3.70 -9.94
N HIS A 84 -14.58 -4.47 -10.85
CA HIS A 84 -13.14 -4.41 -11.13
C HIS A 84 -12.71 -3.02 -11.61
N LEU A 85 -13.44 -2.45 -12.57
CA LEU A 85 -13.21 -1.09 -13.03
C LEU A 85 -13.32 -0.08 -11.88
N ARG A 86 -14.33 -0.19 -11.01
CA ARG A 86 -14.44 0.65 -9.78
C ARG A 86 -13.21 0.54 -8.90
N VAL A 87 -12.68 -0.67 -8.67
CA VAL A 87 -11.45 -0.86 -7.90
C VAL A 87 -10.29 -0.15 -8.56
N LEU A 88 -10.11 -0.28 -9.87
CA LEU A 88 -9.04 0.40 -10.60
C LEU A 88 -9.15 1.93 -10.49
N LEU A 89 -10.35 2.48 -10.70
CA LEU A 89 -10.59 3.92 -10.59
C LEU A 89 -10.44 4.42 -9.15
N THR A 90 -10.87 3.64 -8.16
CA THR A 90 -10.65 3.94 -6.74
C THR A 90 -9.17 3.98 -6.41
N GLN A 91 -8.40 3.00 -6.86
CA GLN A 91 -6.95 2.96 -6.64
C GLN A 91 -6.23 4.11 -7.35
N ALA A 92 -6.68 4.50 -8.55
CA ALA A 92 -6.15 5.67 -9.24
C ALA A 92 -6.38 6.95 -8.42
N LEU A 93 -7.61 7.17 -7.91
CA LEU A 93 -7.92 8.32 -7.07
C LEU A 93 -7.17 8.27 -5.73
N ASP A 94 -7.18 7.13 -5.04
CA ASP A 94 -6.48 6.92 -3.77
C ASP A 94 -4.99 7.22 -3.90
N ARG A 95 -4.33 6.73 -4.96
CA ARG A 95 -2.92 7.03 -5.23
C ARG A 95 -2.70 8.52 -5.48
N LYS A 96 -3.61 9.22 -6.17
CA LYS A 96 -3.46 10.67 -6.39
C LYS A 96 -3.59 11.45 -5.08
N ILE A 97 -4.55 11.08 -4.22
CA ILE A 97 -4.69 11.68 -2.89
C ILE A 97 -3.47 11.33 -2.02
N GLU A 98 -3.04 10.08 -2.02
CA GLU A 98 -1.85 9.60 -1.31
C GLU A 98 -0.63 10.44 -1.65
N LYS A 99 -0.32 10.58 -2.95
CA LYS A 99 0.79 11.39 -3.45
C LYS A 99 0.70 12.86 -3.03
N PHE A 100 -0.50 13.35 -2.75
CA PHE A 100 -0.73 14.71 -2.29
C PHE A 100 -0.61 14.87 -0.77
N THR A 101 -0.98 13.83 -0.01
CA THR A 101 -1.11 13.90 1.45
C THR A 101 0.07 13.30 2.22
N LEU A 102 0.87 12.43 1.61
CA LEU A 102 1.93 11.74 2.33
C LEU A 102 3.15 12.62 2.52
N ASN A 103 3.70 12.55 3.74
CA ASN A 103 5.00 13.10 4.01
C ASN A 103 6.13 12.25 3.39
N ALA A 104 7.25 12.90 3.06
CA ALA A 104 8.39 12.26 2.42
C ALA A 104 8.99 11.09 3.23
N GLU A 105 8.73 11.01 4.54
CA GLU A 105 9.22 9.96 5.44
C GLU A 105 8.31 8.72 5.44
N GLU A 106 7.00 8.92 5.36
CA GLU A 106 5.97 7.90 5.18
C GLU A 106 6.06 7.27 3.79
N ILE A 107 6.38 8.05 2.75
CA ILE A 107 6.67 7.52 1.41
C ILE A 107 7.83 6.52 1.47
N LYS A 108 8.94 6.85 2.16
CA LYS A 108 10.09 5.94 2.30
C LYS A 108 9.73 4.65 3.04
N THR A 109 8.90 4.73 4.08
CA THR A 109 8.48 3.53 4.82
C THR A 109 7.50 2.68 4.01
N LEU A 110 6.62 3.30 3.23
CA LEU A 110 5.72 2.61 2.30
C LEU A 110 6.48 1.97 1.13
N GLU A 111 7.52 2.60 0.59
CA GLU A 111 8.39 2.01 -0.43
C GLU A 111 9.08 0.74 0.09
N VAL A 112 9.57 0.74 1.34
CA VAL A 112 10.17 -0.44 1.98
C VAL A 112 9.13 -1.53 2.18
N ARG A 113 7.92 -1.17 2.65
CA ARG A 113 6.82 -2.12 2.85
C ARG A 113 6.29 -2.69 1.53
N ASN A 114 6.21 -1.89 0.48
CA ASN A 114 5.77 -2.33 -0.85
C ASN A 114 6.84 -3.18 -1.53
N LYS A 115 8.13 -2.85 -1.39
CA LYS A 115 9.22 -3.76 -1.80
C LYS A 115 9.15 -5.11 -1.09
N ALA A 116 8.78 -5.13 0.19
CA ALA A 116 8.57 -6.38 0.95
C ALA A 116 7.31 -7.15 0.53
N LYS A 117 6.23 -6.47 0.10
CA LYS A 117 5.03 -7.14 -0.46
C LYS A 117 5.26 -7.67 -1.88
N ARG A 118 5.99 -6.92 -2.72
CA ARG A 118 6.34 -7.29 -4.10
C ARG A 118 7.21 -8.54 -4.21
N SER A 119 7.89 -8.97 -3.13
CA SER A 119 8.64 -10.24 -3.16
C SER A 119 7.73 -11.48 -3.09
N ASN A 120 6.44 -11.32 -2.76
CA ASN A 120 5.54 -12.44 -2.49
C ASN A 120 4.37 -12.56 -3.48
N ASP A 121 4.20 -11.62 -4.43
CA ASP A 121 3.05 -11.61 -5.33
C ASP A 121 3.47 -11.28 -6.77
N VAL A 122 3.58 -12.31 -7.61
CA VAL A 122 4.19 -12.23 -8.96
C VAL A 122 3.28 -11.47 -9.94
N THR A 123 1.96 -11.46 -9.69
CA THR A 123 0.94 -10.95 -10.62
C THR A 123 0.77 -9.42 -10.56
N TYR A 124 1.11 -8.79 -9.44
CA TYR A 124 1.03 -7.32 -9.26
C TYR A 124 2.21 -6.56 -9.87
N VAL A 125 3.30 -7.27 -10.19
CA VAL A 125 4.62 -6.70 -10.51
C VAL A 125 4.71 -6.09 -11.93
N GLU A 126 3.91 -6.53 -12.90
CA GLU A 126 3.96 -6.01 -14.29
C GLU A 126 3.18 -4.71 -14.49
N TYR A 127 2.04 -4.53 -13.80
CA TYR A 127 1.29 -3.27 -13.86
C TYR A 127 1.97 -2.13 -13.08
N GLU A 128 2.65 -2.43 -11.96
CA GLU A 128 3.46 -1.44 -11.23
C GLU A 128 4.74 -1.04 -11.99
N LYS A 129 5.44 -1.98 -12.64
CA LYS A 129 6.73 -1.70 -13.31
C LYS A 129 6.65 -0.65 -14.42
N ARG A 130 5.50 -0.43 -15.06
CA ARG A 130 5.31 0.66 -16.04
C ARG A 130 5.10 2.03 -15.39
N PHE A 131 4.66 2.09 -14.15
CA PHE A 131 4.35 3.35 -13.47
C PHE A 131 5.46 3.84 -12.54
N ASP A 132 6.35 2.96 -12.05
CA ASP A 132 7.15 3.20 -10.84
C ASP A 132 8.50 3.93 -11.04
N LYS A 133 9.04 4.00 -12.27
CA LYS A 133 10.40 4.54 -12.47
C LYS A 133 10.45 6.05 -12.68
N GLU A 134 9.34 6.65 -13.09
CA GLU A 134 9.23 8.09 -13.33
C GLU A 134 8.75 8.84 -12.08
N THR A 135 8.21 8.13 -11.08
CA THR A 135 7.47 8.77 -9.98
C THR A 135 8.34 9.23 -8.82
N THR A 136 9.47 8.58 -8.51
CA THR A 136 10.10 8.73 -7.18
C THR A 136 10.82 10.07 -6.98
N ASP A 137 11.43 10.61 -8.03
CA ASP A 137 12.15 11.89 -7.94
C ASP A 137 11.20 13.08 -8.18
N GLU A 138 10.17 12.91 -9.02
CA GLU A 138 9.05 13.85 -9.13
C GLU A 138 8.25 13.92 -7.81
N LEU A 139 8.01 12.78 -7.15
CA LEU A 139 7.28 12.73 -5.87
C LEU A 139 7.96 13.48 -4.73
N LYS A 140 9.30 13.38 -4.64
CA LYS A 140 10.06 14.04 -3.57
C LYS A 140 10.11 15.57 -3.72
N ALA A 141 9.93 16.07 -4.93
CA ALA A 141 9.90 17.50 -5.19
C ALA A 141 8.53 18.13 -4.91
N ASN A 142 7.45 17.35 -4.95
CA ASN A 142 6.17 17.91 -5.37
C ASN A 142 5.28 18.54 -4.31
N ILE A 143 5.38 18.29 -3.00
CA ILE A 143 4.62 19.11 -2.02
C ILE A 143 5.34 19.28 -0.68
N ILE A 144 6.53 19.88 -0.71
CA ILE A 144 7.26 20.26 0.50
C ILE A 144 6.39 21.12 1.44
N VAL A 145 5.45 21.90 0.89
CA VAL A 145 4.52 22.71 1.69
C VAL A 145 3.57 21.86 2.55
N SER A 146 3.03 20.75 2.04
CA SER A 146 2.07 19.90 2.76
C SER A 146 2.70 19.36 4.03
N ASP A 147 3.87 18.70 3.88
CA ASP A 147 4.61 18.08 4.98
C ASP A 147 4.87 19.07 6.10
N ASN A 148 5.33 20.27 5.75
CA ASN A 148 5.71 21.26 6.74
C ASN A 148 4.49 21.89 7.42
N ILE A 149 3.38 22.12 6.71
CA ILE A 149 2.13 22.59 7.32
C ILE A 149 1.55 21.53 8.27
N GLN A 150 1.48 20.28 7.83
CA GLN A 150 0.97 19.18 8.65
C GLN A 150 1.86 18.90 9.87
N ASN A 151 3.18 18.97 9.73
CA ASN A 151 4.10 18.83 10.85
C ASN A 151 3.87 19.91 11.92
N ILE A 152 3.67 21.17 11.52
CA ILE A 152 3.39 22.26 12.46
C ILE A 152 2.02 22.04 13.15
N SER A 153 0.98 21.69 12.38
CA SER A 153 -0.37 21.41 12.91
C SER A 153 -0.36 20.24 13.91
N LYS A 154 0.31 19.14 13.56
CA LYS A 154 0.46 17.96 14.42
C LYS A 154 1.27 18.27 15.68
N ALA A 155 2.36 19.01 15.56
CA ALA A 155 3.17 19.43 16.70
C ALA A 155 2.36 20.27 17.70
N ALA A 156 1.47 21.16 17.22
CA ALA A 156 0.56 21.91 18.09
C ALA A 156 -0.36 20.96 18.90
N THR A 157 -0.98 19.99 18.23
CA THR A 157 -1.86 18.99 18.88
C THR A 157 -1.10 18.13 19.89
N ASP A 158 0.09 17.66 19.52
CA ASP A 158 0.96 16.86 20.39
C ASP A 158 1.41 17.66 21.62
N ILE A 159 1.72 18.95 21.46
CA ILE A 159 2.09 19.82 22.58
C ILE A 159 0.91 20.01 23.54
N ILE A 160 -0.31 20.27 23.05
CA ILE A 160 -1.51 20.37 23.90
C ILE A 160 -1.67 19.09 24.72
N THR A 161 -1.61 17.93 24.06
CA THR A 161 -1.73 16.62 24.74
C THR A 161 -0.68 16.47 25.85
N VAL A 162 0.57 16.88 25.59
CA VAL A 162 1.62 16.81 26.60
C VAL A 162 1.41 17.84 27.73
N MET A 163 0.85 19.01 27.45
CA MET A 163 0.52 19.99 28.51
C MET A 163 -0.61 19.49 29.41
N GLU A 164 -1.60 18.76 28.88
CA GLU A 164 -2.63 18.09 29.68
C GLU A 164 -1.99 17.04 30.62
N GLU A 165 -1.08 16.21 30.09
CA GLU A 165 -0.33 15.25 30.91
C GLU A 165 0.49 15.94 32.01
N VAL A 166 1.14 17.09 31.72
CA VAL A 166 1.89 17.88 32.71
C VAL A 166 0.94 18.44 33.78
N ASN A 167 -0.23 18.95 33.38
CA ASN A 167 -1.22 19.48 34.29
C ASN A 167 -1.72 18.40 35.28
N ASP A 168 -1.91 17.18 34.81
CA ASP A 168 -2.36 16.05 35.64
C ASP A 168 -1.28 15.56 36.61
N GLU A 169 -0.01 15.53 36.18
CA GLU A 169 1.07 14.98 37.00
C GLU A 169 1.64 15.98 38.01
N TYR A 170 1.61 17.28 37.69
CA TYR A 170 2.25 18.33 38.48
C TYR A 170 1.25 19.22 39.22
N GLN A 171 0.08 18.67 39.59
CA GLN A 171 -1.00 19.38 40.28
C GLN A 171 -0.58 20.11 41.58
N SER A 172 0.52 19.71 42.20
CA SER A 172 1.05 20.33 43.42
C SER A 172 2.05 21.48 43.17
N TYR A 173 2.33 21.82 41.91
CA TYR A 173 3.38 22.78 41.54
C TYR A 173 2.80 23.94 40.72
N ASP A 174 2.25 24.96 41.40
CA ASP A 174 1.54 26.08 40.77
C ASP A 174 2.30 26.76 39.61
N GLN A 175 3.62 26.94 39.75
CA GLN A 175 4.45 27.59 38.72
C GLN A 175 4.53 26.75 37.43
N ILE A 176 4.57 25.42 37.55
CA ILE A 176 4.57 24.50 36.40
C ILE A 176 3.20 24.55 35.73
N LEU A 177 2.11 24.52 36.52
CA LEU A 177 0.76 24.59 35.99
C LEU A 177 0.48 25.92 35.27
N GLU A 178 0.89 27.05 35.85
CA GLU A 178 0.76 28.37 35.23
C GLU A 178 1.53 28.44 33.90
N LYS A 179 2.74 27.87 33.87
CA LYS A 179 3.55 27.85 32.65
C LYS A 179 2.97 26.91 31.59
N ALA A 180 2.52 25.72 31.96
CA ALA A 180 1.86 24.77 31.05
C ALA A 180 0.56 25.34 30.48
N LYS A 181 -0.23 26.03 31.31
CA LYS A 181 -1.42 26.77 30.86
C LYS A 181 -1.04 27.88 29.87
N THR A 182 -0.03 28.68 30.18
CA THR A 182 0.46 29.74 29.27
C THR A 182 0.85 29.18 27.89
N VAL A 183 1.54 28.04 27.86
CA VAL A 183 1.88 27.35 26.60
C VAL A 183 0.61 26.90 25.88
N THR A 184 -0.32 26.27 26.60
CA THR A 184 -1.59 25.78 26.05
C THR A 184 -2.41 26.92 25.45
N ASP A 185 -2.52 28.05 26.13
CA ASP A 185 -3.26 29.23 25.66
C ASP A 185 -2.65 29.79 24.36
N LYS A 186 -1.31 29.86 24.26
CA LYS A 186 -0.62 30.30 23.03
C LYS A 186 -0.77 29.31 21.88
N VAL A 187 -0.70 28.00 22.15
CA VAL A 187 -0.93 26.98 21.12
C VAL A 187 -2.38 27.01 20.65
N ASN A 188 -3.35 27.22 21.56
CA ASN A 188 -4.75 27.42 21.20
C ASN A 188 -4.98 28.70 20.41
N GLU A 189 -4.31 29.80 20.73
CA GLU A 189 -4.34 31.02 19.92
C GLU A 189 -3.82 30.75 18.50
N PHE A 190 -2.75 29.96 18.35
CA PHE A 190 -2.27 29.53 17.05
C PHE A 190 -3.27 28.63 16.31
N SER A 191 -3.86 27.65 17.00
CA SER A 191 -4.75 26.65 16.41
C SER A 191 -6.16 27.17 16.08
N PHE A 192 -6.65 28.17 16.81
CA PHE A 192 -8.05 28.63 16.72
C PHE A 192 -8.21 30.15 16.59
N GLY A 193 -7.14 30.93 16.74
CA GLY A 193 -7.19 32.39 16.64
C GLY A 193 -7.28 32.89 15.21
N ASP A 194 -7.96 34.03 15.02
CA ASP A 194 -8.19 34.63 13.69
C ASP A 194 -6.89 35.04 12.98
N SER A 195 -5.84 35.38 13.74
CA SER A 195 -4.52 35.77 13.21
C SER A 195 -3.85 34.68 12.36
N TYR A 196 -4.25 33.41 12.52
CA TYR A 196 -3.65 32.27 11.83
C TYR A 196 -4.66 31.52 10.96
N LYS A 197 -5.81 32.13 10.68
CA LYS A 197 -6.94 31.51 9.98
C LYS A 197 -6.56 30.92 8.63
N THR A 198 -5.73 31.61 7.84
CA THR A 198 -5.28 31.12 6.53
C THR A 198 -4.48 29.82 6.66
N PHE A 199 -3.54 29.76 7.61
CA PHE A 199 -2.80 28.53 7.91
C PHE A 199 -3.74 27.41 8.34
N GLN A 200 -4.68 27.70 9.24
CA GLN A 200 -5.67 26.72 9.73
C GLN A 200 -6.53 26.16 8.58
N ILE A 201 -6.98 27.00 7.64
CA ILE A 201 -7.75 26.56 6.47
C ILE A 201 -6.93 25.60 5.60
N VAL A 202 -5.67 25.93 5.35
CA VAL A 202 -4.78 25.09 4.53
C VAL A 202 -4.50 23.77 5.23
N ALA A 203 -4.12 23.79 6.52
CA ALA A 203 -3.89 22.60 7.33
C ALA A 203 -5.14 21.69 7.37
N ALA A 204 -6.31 22.26 7.68
CA ALA A 204 -7.57 21.52 7.71
C ALA A 204 -7.95 20.92 6.35
N SER A 205 -7.55 21.57 5.24
CA SER A 205 -7.80 21.07 3.89
C SER A 205 -6.91 19.86 3.57
N TYR A 206 -5.63 19.88 3.97
CA TYR A 206 -4.75 18.71 3.89
C TYR A 206 -5.26 17.55 4.74
N ASP A 207 -5.66 17.82 5.99
CA ASP A 207 -6.19 16.79 6.89
C ASP A 207 -7.51 16.21 6.35
N SER A 208 -8.36 17.05 5.74
CA SER A 208 -9.59 16.60 5.09
C SER A 208 -9.32 15.72 3.88
N LEU A 209 -8.25 15.96 3.11
CA LEU A 209 -7.84 15.10 2.01
C LEU A 209 -7.31 13.76 2.53
N ALA A 210 -6.49 13.77 3.58
CA ALA A 210 -6.02 12.55 4.22
C ALA A 210 -7.19 11.72 4.79
N LEU A 211 -8.17 12.38 5.41
CA LEU A 211 -9.37 11.72 5.92
C LEU A 211 -10.26 11.17 4.80
N LEU A 212 -10.42 11.92 3.71
CA LEU A 212 -11.13 11.45 2.51
C LEU A 212 -10.50 10.16 1.97
N ARG A 213 -9.17 10.10 1.94
CA ARG A 213 -8.44 8.90 1.54
C ARG A 213 -8.77 7.68 2.41
N VAL A 214 -8.67 7.84 3.72
CA VAL A 214 -8.97 6.77 4.70
C VAL A 214 -10.39 6.26 4.50
N ASN A 215 -11.34 7.18 4.31
CA ASN A 215 -12.78 6.90 4.22
C ASN A 215 -13.31 6.87 2.77
N ILE A 216 -12.47 6.65 1.76
CA ILE A 216 -12.85 6.81 0.35
C ILE A 216 -14.06 5.95 -0.05
N GLU A 217 -14.21 4.76 0.56
CA GLU A 217 -15.30 3.80 0.33
C GLU A 217 -16.66 4.29 0.83
N GLN A 218 -16.70 5.33 1.67
CA GLN A 218 -17.93 5.98 2.13
C GLN A 218 -18.48 6.98 1.09
N TYR A 219 -17.74 7.22 0.02
CA TYR A 219 -18.11 8.19 -1.01
C TYR A 219 -18.24 7.48 -2.36
N THR A 220 -19.11 8.01 -3.21
CA THR A 220 -19.06 7.69 -4.64
C THR A 220 -17.76 8.23 -5.23
N LEU A 221 -17.26 7.60 -6.30
CA LEU A 221 -16.01 8.04 -6.93
C LEU A 221 -16.10 9.48 -7.44
N GLN A 222 -17.26 9.87 -7.98
CA GLN A 222 -17.53 11.25 -8.40
C GLN A 222 -17.49 12.24 -7.22
N ALA A 223 -18.15 11.90 -6.10
CA ALA A 223 -18.17 12.75 -4.92
C ALA A 223 -16.79 12.89 -4.29
N ALA A 224 -16.03 11.79 -4.21
CA ALA A 224 -14.66 11.80 -3.72
C ALA A 224 -13.76 12.68 -4.59
N SER A 225 -13.80 12.49 -5.92
CA SER A 225 -12.99 13.29 -6.86
C SER A 225 -13.33 14.78 -6.81
N SER A 226 -14.62 15.12 -6.85
CA SER A 226 -15.10 16.51 -6.72
C SER A 226 -14.66 17.15 -5.40
N ARG A 227 -14.71 16.39 -4.30
CA ARG A 227 -14.25 16.87 -2.99
C ARG A 227 -12.72 17.06 -2.96
N SER A 228 -11.95 16.19 -3.61
CA SER A 228 -10.51 16.37 -3.77
C SER A 228 -10.19 17.67 -4.50
N ILE A 229 -10.86 17.96 -5.63
CA ILE A 229 -10.70 19.22 -6.38
C ILE A 229 -11.01 20.43 -5.50
N LEU A 230 -12.13 20.39 -4.75
CA LEU A 230 -12.52 21.48 -3.85
C LEU A 230 -11.45 21.76 -2.79
N LEU A 231 -10.91 20.71 -2.16
CA LEU A 231 -9.91 20.85 -1.11
C LEU A 231 -8.58 21.37 -1.67
N VAL A 232 -8.14 20.88 -2.83
CA VAL A 232 -6.95 21.38 -3.51
C VAL A 232 -7.12 22.85 -3.93
N ASN A 233 -8.29 23.25 -4.42
CA ASN A 233 -8.59 24.65 -4.74
C ASN A 233 -8.43 25.56 -3.52
N ARG A 234 -8.96 25.16 -2.36
CA ARG A 234 -8.78 25.92 -1.10
C ARG A 234 -7.32 26.04 -0.71
N ILE A 235 -6.55 24.96 -0.86
CA ILE A 235 -5.11 24.99 -0.58
C ILE A 235 -4.43 26.01 -1.50
N ILE A 236 -4.70 25.95 -2.81
CA ILE A 236 -4.12 26.89 -3.79
C ILE A 236 -4.49 28.34 -3.47
N GLU A 237 -5.75 28.60 -3.12
CA GLU A 237 -6.26 29.93 -2.80
C GLU A 237 -5.54 30.54 -1.60
N TYR A 238 -5.36 29.77 -0.52
CA TYR A 238 -4.89 30.30 0.76
C TYR A 238 -3.39 30.09 1.03
N VAL A 239 -2.71 29.17 0.35
CA VAL A 239 -1.30 28.85 0.66
C VAL A 239 -0.36 30.04 0.45
N GLY A 240 -0.63 30.87 -0.56
CA GLY A 240 0.16 32.08 -0.84
C GLY A 240 -0.06 33.21 0.17
N GLU A 241 -1.14 33.12 0.95
CA GLU A 241 -1.54 34.13 1.95
C GLU A 241 -1.06 33.78 3.37
N ILE A 242 -0.33 32.67 3.55
CA ILE A 242 0.17 32.26 4.86
C ILE A 242 1.27 33.23 5.33
N GLU A 243 1.02 33.90 6.47
CA GLU A 243 1.99 34.80 7.10
C GLU A 243 3.05 34.01 7.90
N ILE A 244 4.02 33.45 7.20
CA ILE A 244 5.07 32.59 7.80
C ILE A 244 5.84 33.32 8.92
N SER A 245 6.06 34.64 8.80
CA SER A 245 6.71 35.45 9.83
C SER A 245 5.90 35.54 11.13
N ALA A 246 4.57 35.65 11.04
CA ALA A 246 3.69 35.66 12.20
C ALA A 246 3.71 34.29 12.90
N ILE A 247 3.72 33.20 12.13
CA ILE A 247 3.86 31.82 12.63
C ILE A 247 5.21 31.65 13.35
N GLU A 248 6.31 32.11 12.75
CA GLU A 248 7.64 32.05 13.35
C GLU A 248 7.70 32.80 14.69
N SER A 249 7.05 33.97 14.77
CA SER A 249 7.01 34.78 15.99
C SER A 249 6.32 34.05 17.14
N ILE A 250 5.11 33.53 16.93
CA ILE A 250 4.36 32.83 17.99
C ILE A 250 5.08 31.54 18.42
N TRP A 251 5.65 30.79 17.48
CA TRP A 251 6.40 29.57 17.80
C TRP A 251 7.73 29.85 18.49
N SER A 252 8.34 31.01 18.26
CA SER A 252 9.51 31.45 19.02
C SER A 252 9.16 31.73 20.48
N ASP A 253 8.00 32.34 20.73
CA ASP A 253 7.52 32.60 22.08
C ASP A 253 7.06 31.32 22.79
N ILE A 254 6.32 30.44 22.12
CA ILE A 254 5.98 29.08 22.62
C ILE A 254 7.27 28.33 22.97
N GLY A 255 8.27 28.37 22.09
CA GLY A 255 9.54 27.70 22.30
C GLY A 255 10.33 28.22 23.51
N ARG A 256 10.23 29.52 23.81
CA ARG A 256 10.82 30.10 25.03
C ARG A 256 10.14 29.56 26.28
N ASP A 257 8.81 29.51 26.29
CA ASP A 257 8.05 29.01 27.43
C ASP A 257 8.22 27.50 27.65
N LEU A 258 8.27 26.69 26.58
CA LEU A 258 8.57 25.26 26.66
C LEU A 258 9.95 24.99 27.24
N LYS A 259 10.97 25.78 26.87
CA LYS A 259 12.32 25.66 27.45
C LYS A 259 12.36 26.09 28.91
N ALA A 260 11.59 27.10 29.30
CA ALA A 260 11.47 27.48 30.71
C ALA A 260 10.78 26.38 31.53
N LEU A 261 9.72 25.77 30.98
CA LEU A 261 9.04 24.64 31.58
C LEU A 261 9.98 23.44 31.75
N GLU A 262 10.79 23.12 30.73
CA GLU A 262 11.82 22.07 30.81
C GLU A 262 12.78 22.28 31.98
N LEU A 263 13.28 23.51 32.17
CA LEU A 263 14.18 23.82 33.28
C LEU A 263 13.52 23.60 34.64
N MET A 264 12.22 23.88 34.76
CA MET A 264 11.46 23.60 35.98
C MET A 264 11.27 22.10 36.22
N LEU A 265 10.96 21.34 35.15
CA LEU A 265 10.71 19.90 35.22
C LEU A 265 11.99 19.07 35.46
N THR A 266 13.15 19.62 35.09
CA THR A 266 14.47 18.99 35.25
C THR A 266 15.21 19.45 36.50
N ASP A 267 14.58 20.28 37.34
CA ASP A 267 15.16 20.69 38.62
C ASP A 267 15.48 19.45 39.49
N PRO A 268 16.65 19.38 40.17
CA PRO A 268 17.03 18.24 41.01
C PRO A 268 16.03 17.90 42.13
N SER A 269 15.18 18.85 42.52
CA SER A 269 14.10 18.64 43.50
C SER A 269 12.87 17.95 42.92
N MET A 270 12.78 17.82 41.60
CA MET A 270 11.69 17.16 40.89
C MET A 270 11.99 15.67 40.67
N LYS A 271 10.93 14.86 40.64
CA LYS A 271 11.08 13.45 40.22
C LYS A 271 11.39 13.42 38.72
N PRO A 272 12.50 12.81 38.28
CA PRO A 272 12.83 12.72 36.87
C PRO A 272 11.75 11.92 36.13
N GLN A 273 11.26 12.47 35.01
CA GLN A 273 10.22 11.87 34.18
C GLN A 273 10.68 11.78 32.72
N VAL A 274 10.19 10.79 32.00
CA VAL A 274 10.59 10.46 30.60
C VAL A 274 10.05 11.46 29.56
N LYS A 275 9.18 12.40 29.98
CA LYS A 275 8.36 13.22 29.08
C LYS A 275 8.99 14.54 28.63
N THR A 276 10.01 15.02 29.35
CA THR A 276 10.73 16.29 29.10
C THR A 276 11.27 16.42 27.67
N ASN A 277 11.57 15.31 27.01
CA ASN A 277 12.07 15.32 25.62
C ASN A 277 10.97 15.38 24.55
N ARG A 278 9.69 15.09 24.87
CA ARG A 278 8.63 14.96 23.86
C ARG A 278 8.26 16.29 23.21
N TYR A 279 7.94 17.32 23.98
CA TYR A 279 7.54 18.63 23.43
C TYR A 279 8.72 19.40 22.81
N LEU A 280 9.95 19.21 23.31
CA LEU A 280 11.14 19.82 22.70
C LEU A 280 11.42 19.25 21.32
N ARG A 281 11.20 17.95 21.12
CA ARG A 281 11.25 17.34 19.79
C ARG A 281 10.19 17.93 18.85
N GLN A 282 8.97 18.16 19.34
CA GLN A 282 7.92 18.80 18.53
C GLN A 282 8.25 20.25 18.17
N LEU A 283 8.88 20.97 19.09
CA LEU A 283 9.40 22.32 18.83
C LEU A 283 10.49 22.29 17.74
N GLU A 284 11.42 21.34 17.80
CA GLU A 284 12.48 21.18 16.78
C GLU A 284 11.89 20.88 15.40
N ILE A 285 10.93 19.94 15.32
CA ILE A 285 10.20 19.62 14.08
C ILE A 285 9.54 20.88 13.52
N THR A 286 8.84 21.63 14.37
CA THR A 286 8.15 22.87 13.98
C THR A 286 9.12 23.92 13.46
N GLN A 287 10.21 24.18 14.17
CA GLN A 287 11.21 25.18 13.77
C GLN A 287 11.88 24.80 12.45
N LYS A 288 12.19 23.52 12.25
CA LYS A 288 12.70 23.00 10.98
C LYS A 288 11.68 23.22 9.86
N SER A 289 10.40 22.93 10.12
CA SER A 289 9.35 23.10 9.12
C SER A 289 9.10 24.56 8.74
N ILE A 290 9.11 25.47 9.71
CA ILE A 290 9.05 26.92 9.46
C ILE A 290 10.25 27.38 8.63
N ALA A 291 11.47 26.92 8.97
CA ALA A 291 12.67 27.28 8.24
C ALA A 291 12.63 26.82 6.77
N VAL A 292 12.08 25.62 6.51
CA VAL A 292 11.87 25.13 5.15
C VAL A 292 10.84 25.99 4.42
N LEU A 293 9.66 26.25 5.02
CA LEU A 293 8.61 27.07 4.41
C LEU A 293 9.10 28.47 4.03
N LYS A 294 9.95 29.09 4.85
CA LYS A 294 10.57 30.40 4.56
C LYS A 294 11.47 30.40 3.31
N GLN A 295 12.07 29.25 3.00
CA GLN A 295 12.99 29.11 1.86
C GLN A 295 12.28 28.69 0.58
N LEU A 296 11.02 28.26 0.65
CA LEU A 296 10.27 27.82 -0.51
C LEU A 296 9.83 28.99 -1.38
N ASN A 297 9.95 28.80 -2.69
CA ASN A 297 9.25 29.63 -3.65
C ASN A 297 7.78 29.21 -3.71
N LEU A 298 6.91 29.93 -2.99
CA LEU A 298 5.48 29.62 -2.94
C LEU A 298 4.81 29.66 -4.33
N ALA A 299 5.31 30.47 -5.26
CA ALA A 299 4.78 30.49 -6.63
C ALA A 299 5.03 29.18 -7.36
N ASP A 300 6.21 28.58 -7.20
CA ASP A 300 6.54 27.28 -7.79
C ASP A 300 5.66 26.18 -7.17
N GLN A 301 5.45 26.24 -5.85
CA GLN A 301 4.57 25.29 -5.16
C GLN A 301 3.11 25.42 -5.62
N ILE A 302 2.61 26.65 -5.81
CA ILE A 302 1.27 26.88 -6.38
C ILE A 302 1.17 26.33 -7.81
N ASN A 303 2.22 26.46 -8.63
CA ASN A 303 2.24 25.87 -9.97
C ASN A 303 2.16 24.34 -9.92
N GLU A 304 2.89 23.68 -9.03
CA GLU A 304 2.79 22.23 -8.83
C GLU A 304 1.40 21.81 -8.33
N LEU A 305 0.84 22.55 -7.36
CA LEU A 305 -0.52 22.31 -6.87
C LEU A 305 -1.57 22.43 -8.00
N ASN A 306 -1.40 23.40 -8.91
CA ASN A 306 -2.26 23.53 -10.10
C ASN A 306 -2.14 22.34 -11.06
N LYS A 307 -0.92 21.80 -11.27
CA LYS A 307 -0.77 20.57 -12.07
C LYS A 307 -1.51 19.41 -11.43
N ILE A 308 -1.42 19.25 -10.11
CA ILE A 308 -2.13 18.18 -9.39
C ILE A 308 -3.64 18.38 -9.47
N LYS A 309 -4.12 19.61 -9.29
CA LYS A 309 -5.53 19.96 -9.51
C LYS A 309 -6.01 19.54 -10.89
N SER A 310 -5.28 19.86 -11.97
CA SER A 310 -5.66 19.46 -13.33
C SER A 310 -5.72 17.93 -13.50
N GLN A 311 -4.89 17.17 -12.77
CA GLN A 311 -5.00 15.71 -12.77
C GLN A 311 -6.28 15.20 -12.08
N PHE A 312 -6.70 15.84 -10.98
CA PHE A 312 -7.99 15.53 -10.37
C PHE A 312 -9.16 15.94 -11.25
N GLU A 313 -9.07 17.09 -11.92
CA GLU A 313 -10.09 17.56 -12.88
C GLU A 313 -10.22 16.59 -14.05
N GLN A 314 -9.11 16.08 -14.58
CA GLN A 314 -9.12 15.06 -15.63
C GLN A 314 -9.82 13.78 -15.14
N LEU A 315 -9.44 13.26 -13.96
CA LEU A 315 -10.10 12.07 -13.40
C LEU A 315 -11.60 12.29 -13.18
N ASN A 316 -11.99 13.46 -12.69
CA ASN A 316 -13.41 13.80 -12.52
C ASN A 316 -14.15 13.89 -13.86
N SER A 317 -13.50 14.42 -14.90
CA SER A 317 -14.04 14.41 -16.26
C SER A 317 -14.26 12.98 -16.74
N ASP A 318 -13.24 12.11 -16.62
CA ASP A 318 -13.33 10.70 -17.01
C ASP A 318 -14.47 9.97 -16.28
N PHE A 319 -14.66 10.27 -14.98
CA PHE A 319 -15.74 9.71 -14.18
C PHE A 319 -17.12 10.19 -14.62
N THR A 320 -17.24 11.41 -15.13
CA THR A 320 -18.53 12.00 -15.52
C THR A 320 -18.91 11.74 -16.97
N SER A 321 -17.94 11.49 -17.87
CA SER A 321 -18.19 11.15 -19.27
C SER A 321 -18.17 9.65 -19.53
N ASP A 322 -17.04 9.00 -19.26
CA ASP A 322 -16.73 7.67 -19.80
C ASP A 322 -17.18 6.56 -18.84
N TYR A 323 -17.20 6.88 -17.54
CA TYR A 323 -17.47 5.91 -16.47
C TYR A 323 -18.66 6.31 -15.59
N PHE A 324 -19.60 7.12 -16.10
CA PHE A 324 -20.67 7.72 -15.31
C PHE A 324 -21.43 6.71 -14.44
N ILE A 325 -21.95 5.64 -15.05
CA ILE A 325 -22.74 4.61 -14.34
C ILE A 325 -21.90 3.95 -13.24
N VAL A 326 -20.65 3.64 -13.56
CA VAL A 326 -19.73 2.88 -12.71
C VAL A 326 -19.25 3.72 -11.51
N THR A 327 -19.07 5.02 -11.72
CA THR A 327 -18.51 5.96 -10.71
C THR A 327 -19.56 6.66 -9.87
N ALA A 328 -20.84 6.50 -10.23
CA ALA A 328 -21.98 6.90 -9.40
C ALA A 328 -22.16 5.98 -8.17
N GLU A 329 -21.50 4.83 -8.13
CA GLU A 329 -21.47 3.92 -6.99
C GLU A 329 -20.33 4.26 -6.02
N ASN A 330 -20.45 3.75 -4.78
CA ASN A 330 -19.41 3.89 -3.77
C ASN A 330 -18.08 3.29 -4.22
N ALA A 331 -16.99 3.95 -3.85
CA ALA A 331 -15.63 3.48 -4.12
C ALA A 331 -15.36 2.12 -3.43
N VAL A 332 -14.39 1.37 -3.97
CA VAL A 332 -14.03 0.03 -3.47
C VAL A 332 -12.51 -0.11 -3.53
N LYS A 333 -11.86 -0.41 -2.40
CA LYS A 333 -10.38 -0.52 -2.38
C LYS A 333 -9.85 -1.81 -3.01
N GLY A 334 -10.66 -2.86 -3.02
CA GLY A 334 -10.25 -4.17 -3.51
C GLY A 334 -11.42 -5.08 -3.83
N LEU A 335 -11.12 -6.13 -4.60
CA LEU A 335 -12.05 -7.22 -4.86
C LEU A 335 -11.99 -8.24 -3.72
N GLU A 336 -13.07 -8.99 -3.54
CA GLU A 336 -13.04 -10.20 -2.73
C GLU A 336 -12.10 -11.25 -3.36
N GLU A 337 -11.64 -12.22 -2.58
CA GLU A 337 -10.66 -13.22 -3.05
C GLU A 337 -11.17 -13.99 -4.28
N ASN A 338 -12.42 -14.45 -4.23
CA ASN A 338 -13.09 -15.11 -5.35
C ASN A 338 -13.24 -14.21 -6.59
N GLU A 339 -13.61 -12.95 -6.41
CA GLU A 339 -13.74 -11.98 -7.50
C GLU A 339 -12.39 -11.67 -8.14
N MET A 340 -11.34 -11.55 -7.33
CA MET A 340 -9.97 -11.38 -7.82
C MET A 340 -9.53 -12.59 -8.65
N LEU A 341 -9.79 -13.80 -8.17
CA LEU A 341 -9.53 -15.03 -8.91
C LEU A 341 -10.25 -15.03 -10.26
N LEU A 342 -11.52 -14.63 -10.31
CA LEU A 342 -12.31 -14.55 -11.54
C LEU A 342 -11.80 -13.48 -12.51
N VAL A 343 -11.40 -12.30 -12.02
CA VAL A 343 -10.84 -11.23 -12.89
C VAL A 343 -9.51 -11.65 -13.51
N LEU A 344 -8.71 -12.45 -12.80
CA LEU A 344 -7.47 -13.00 -13.33
C LEU A 344 -7.70 -14.11 -14.36
N MET A 345 -8.94 -14.55 -14.59
CA MET A 345 -9.24 -15.61 -15.55
C MET A 345 -9.02 -15.14 -17.00
N ASP A 346 -7.96 -15.64 -17.63
CA ASP A 346 -7.67 -15.45 -19.05
C ASP A 346 -7.08 -16.75 -19.65
N GLN A 347 -6.82 -16.73 -20.96
CA GLN A 347 -6.28 -17.90 -21.67
C GLN A 347 -4.85 -18.29 -21.24
N ASN A 348 -4.11 -17.40 -20.58
CA ASN A 348 -2.74 -17.59 -20.13
C ASN A 348 -2.66 -17.94 -18.64
N THR A 349 -3.61 -17.49 -17.82
CA THR A 349 -3.65 -17.76 -16.39
C THR A 349 -4.13 -19.17 -16.09
N ILE A 350 -4.73 -19.91 -17.03
CA ILE A 350 -5.19 -21.30 -16.80
C ILE A 350 -4.39 -22.36 -17.57
N LYS A 351 -3.30 -21.99 -18.25
CA LYS A 351 -2.42 -23.00 -18.89
C LYS A 351 -1.81 -23.92 -17.83
N ALA A 352 -1.90 -25.24 -18.00
CA ALA A 352 -1.16 -26.18 -17.14
C ALA A 352 0.35 -25.97 -17.39
N PRO A 353 1.18 -25.71 -16.36
CA PRO A 353 2.62 -25.69 -16.52
C PRO A 353 3.18 -27.13 -16.46
N PRO A 354 4.23 -27.49 -17.23
CA PRO A 354 4.55 -27.19 -18.62
C PRO A 354 4.27 -28.44 -19.47
N VAL A 355 3.20 -28.45 -20.26
CA VAL A 355 2.95 -29.55 -21.20
C VAL A 355 2.67 -28.95 -22.57
N ASP A 356 3.68 -29.05 -23.45
CA ASP A 356 3.67 -28.76 -24.91
C ASP A 356 2.29 -28.45 -25.49
N ASP A 357 1.96 -27.19 -25.83
CA ASP A 357 0.81 -26.72 -26.66
C ASP A 357 -0.50 -27.57 -26.61
N ARG A 358 -0.73 -28.31 -25.52
CA ARG A 358 -1.71 -29.37 -25.43
C ARG A 358 -2.98 -28.74 -24.91
N GLU A 359 -4.08 -29.08 -25.56
CA GLU A 359 -5.39 -28.53 -25.24
C GLU A 359 -5.76 -28.88 -23.79
N PHE A 360 -6.07 -27.85 -22.99
CA PHE A 360 -6.51 -28.02 -21.61
C PHE A 360 -7.87 -28.73 -21.60
N LYS A 361 -7.91 -29.99 -21.12
CA LYS A 361 -9.13 -30.79 -21.00
C LYS A 361 -9.67 -30.81 -19.58
N MET A 362 -10.62 -29.94 -19.28
CA MET A 362 -11.32 -29.96 -18.01
C MET A 362 -12.32 -31.11 -17.99
N THR A 363 -12.24 -32.00 -17.01
CA THR A 363 -13.25 -33.04 -16.81
C THR A 363 -14.08 -32.68 -15.59
N VAL A 364 -15.35 -32.35 -15.81
CA VAL A 364 -16.31 -32.12 -14.72
C VAL A 364 -17.17 -33.36 -14.56
N ALA A 365 -16.97 -34.08 -13.45
CA ALA A 365 -17.84 -35.19 -13.09
C ALA A 365 -18.95 -34.68 -12.18
N ASP A 366 -20.13 -34.45 -12.74
CA ASP A 366 -21.34 -34.17 -11.96
C ASP A 366 -21.82 -35.47 -11.30
N ARG A 367 -21.74 -35.52 -9.96
CA ARG A 367 -22.28 -36.63 -9.14
C ARG A 367 -23.47 -36.15 -8.30
N GLY A 368 -24.34 -35.31 -8.86
CA GLY A 368 -25.51 -34.76 -8.19
C GLY A 368 -25.19 -33.42 -7.53
N TYR A 369 -24.93 -33.41 -6.22
CA TYR A 369 -24.67 -32.16 -5.47
C TYR A 369 -23.18 -31.78 -5.39
N THR A 370 -22.32 -32.54 -6.06
CA THR A 370 -20.87 -32.40 -5.98
C THR A 370 -20.23 -32.42 -7.35
N TYR A 371 -19.27 -31.53 -7.58
CA TYR A 371 -18.44 -31.51 -8.78
C TYR A 371 -16.99 -31.75 -8.40
N THR A 372 -16.26 -32.42 -9.29
CA THR A 372 -14.80 -32.54 -9.24
C THR A 372 -14.22 -31.84 -10.45
N ILE A 373 -13.37 -30.85 -10.24
CA ILE A 373 -12.52 -30.29 -11.30
C ILE A 373 -11.17 -31.00 -11.17
N ALA A 374 -10.75 -31.63 -12.26
CA ALA A 374 -9.42 -32.22 -12.39
C ALA A 374 -8.66 -31.49 -13.50
N CYS A 375 -7.43 -31.06 -13.22
CA CYS A 375 -6.51 -30.61 -14.27
C CYS A 375 -5.89 -31.86 -14.93
N PRO A 376 -5.96 -32.02 -16.26
CA PRO A 376 -5.36 -33.13 -16.95
C PRO A 376 -3.86 -32.88 -17.11
N ASN A 377 -3.10 -33.02 -16.04
CA ASN A 377 -1.80 -33.65 -16.23
C ASN A 377 -2.09 -35.15 -16.21
N GLU A 378 -2.65 -35.66 -17.32
CA GLU A 378 -2.67 -37.11 -17.57
C GLU A 378 -1.21 -37.56 -17.63
N ASP A 379 -0.72 -38.06 -16.50
CA ASP A 379 0.55 -38.75 -16.30
C ASP A 379 1.81 -38.13 -16.93
N THR A 380 2.51 -37.33 -16.13
CA THR A 380 3.99 -37.36 -15.99
C THR A 380 4.83 -37.14 -17.26
N GLY A 381 4.87 -35.91 -17.77
CA GLY A 381 5.96 -35.50 -18.67
C GLY A 381 7.24 -35.25 -17.87
N SER A 382 8.26 -36.11 -18.00
CA SER A 382 9.59 -35.81 -17.48
C SER A 382 10.32 -34.85 -18.43
N ILE A 383 10.64 -33.63 -17.99
CA ILE A 383 11.60 -32.79 -18.71
C ILE A 383 12.98 -33.25 -18.25
N SER A 384 13.68 -33.98 -19.12
CA SER A 384 15.11 -34.23 -18.97
C SER A 384 15.83 -32.99 -19.47
N ARG A 385 16.45 -32.24 -18.55
CA ARG A 385 17.57 -31.36 -18.93
C ARG A 385 18.81 -32.23 -18.88
N ASP A 386 19.50 -32.31 -20.00
CA ASP A 386 20.69 -33.13 -20.10
C ASP A 386 21.67 -32.77 -18.98
N VAL A 387 22.09 -33.85 -18.31
CA VAL A 387 23.05 -33.98 -17.21
C VAL A 387 22.57 -33.55 -15.81
N PHE A 388 21.97 -34.53 -15.11
CA PHE A 388 21.84 -34.75 -13.64
C PHE A 388 20.49 -34.60 -12.94
N PHE A 389 19.44 -34.01 -13.52
CA PHE A 389 18.13 -33.94 -12.84
C PHE A 389 16.95 -34.11 -13.81
N SER A 390 15.99 -34.97 -13.43
CA SER A 390 14.71 -35.13 -14.12
C SER A 390 13.61 -34.57 -13.22
N LEU A 391 12.82 -33.61 -13.70
CA LEU A 391 11.62 -33.15 -13.00
C LEU A 391 10.43 -34.00 -13.45
N LYS A 392 9.74 -34.63 -12.50
CA LYS A 392 8.49 -35.37 -12.74
C LYS A 392 7.35 -34.54 -12.16
N TYR A 393 6.45 -34.07 -13.02
CA TYR A 393 5.25 -33.34 -12.58
C TYR A 393 4.15 -34.34 -12.21
N GLU A 394 3.69 -34.31 -10.97
CA GLU A 394 2.55 -35.08 -10.49
C GLU A 394 1.26 -34.27 -10.70
N ASN A 395 0.10 -34.94 -10.70
CA ASN A 395 -1.18 -34.24 -10.65
C ASN A 395 -1.26 -33.44 -9.35
N PHE A 396 -1.35 -32.11 -9.45
CA PHE A 396 -1.23 -31.21 -8.31
C PHE A 396 -2.52 -30.99 -7.53
N GLY A 397 -3.62 -31.67 -7.89
CA GLY A 397 -4.80 -31.79 -7.02
C GLY A 397 -6.14 -31.91 -7.74
N ASN A 398 -7.15 -32.31 -6.97
CA ASN A 398 -8.56 -32.29 -7.34
C ASN A 398 -9.32 -31.42 -6.33
N ILE A 399 -10.20 -30.54 -6.81
CA ILE A 399 -11.13 -29.81 -5.94
C ILE A 399 -12.47 -30.55 -5.98
N ASN A 400 -12.95 -30.99 -4.81
CA ASN A 400 -14.30 -31.52 -4.62
C ASN A 400 -15.14 -30.46 -3.91
N GLY A 401 -16.16 -29.92 -4.59
CA GLY A 401 -17.13 -29.00 -4.00
C GLY A 401 -18.46 -29.69 -3.69
N SER A 402 -19.22 -29.22 -2.68
CA SER A 402 -20.65 -29.55 -2.51
C SER A 402 -21.50 -28.27 -2.44
N GLN A 403 -22.76 -28.33 -2.85
CA GLN A 403 -23.69 -27.18 -2.82
C GLN A 403 -23.82 -26.47 -1.46
N ASN A 404 -23.45 -27.12 -0.35
CA ASN A 404 -23.58 -26.58 1.01
C ASN A 404 -22.24 -26.51 1.78
N SER A 405 -21.09 -26.73 1.15
CA SER A 405 -19.82 -26.70 1.87
C SER A 405 -18.63 -26.25 1.03
N SER A 406 -17.94 -25.21 1.48
CA SER A 406 -16.60 -24.81 1.05
C SER A 406 -15.48 -25.74 1.56
N LYS A 407 -15.77 -27.02 1.83
CA LYS A 407 -14.75 -27.97 2.33
C LYS A 407 -13.83 -28.41 1.19
N LYS A 408 -12.78 -27.61 0.97
CA LYS A 408 -11.61 -27.95 0.16
C LYS A 408 -10.95 -29.20 0.76
N SER A 409 -11.20 -30.39 0.22
CA SER A 409 -10.51 -31.62 0.66
C SER A 409 -9.22 -31.77 -0.14
N TRP A 410 -8.13 -31.24 0.39
CA TRP A 410 -6.81 -31.52 -0.16
C TRP A 410 -6.30 -32.82 0.44
N LYS A 411 -6.04 -33.84 -0.39
CA LYS A 411 -5.18 -34.94 0.05
C LYS A 411 -3.79 -34.36 0.22
N LYS A 412 -3.30 -34.38 1.47
CA LYS A 412 -1.93 -34.06 1.81
C LYS A 412 -1.14 -35.34 1.57
N ASP A 413 -0.30 -35.35 0.55
CA ASP A 413 0.69 -36.43 0.34
C ASP A 413 1.82 -36.32 1.37
#